data_AF-A0A973QVL9-F1
#
_entry.id   AF-A0A973QVL9-F1
#
_cell.length_a   1.000
_cell.length_b   1.000
_cell.length_c   1.000
_cell.angle_alpha   90.00
_cell.angle_beta   90.00
_cell.angle_gamma   90.00
#
_symmetry.space_group_name_H-M   'P 1'
#
loop_
_entity.id
_entity.type
_entity.pdbx_description
1 polymer ?
#
loop_
_entity_poly.entity_id
_entity_poly.type
_entity_poly.pdbx_seq_one_letter_code
_entity_poly.pdbx_strand_id
1 'polypeptide(L)'
;MRDFDEPDEGELSVTAPKTWATGAPAVVHALRYALGQTSPKRTALTLLNINQAKGFDCPGCAWPEPAPGKRHRNEYCENGAKHISDEATSRRV
;
A
#
# COMPACT_ATOMS: atom_id res chain seq x y z
N MET A 1 5.19 27.86 19.02
CA MET A 1 5.23 27.34 17.64
C MET A 1 6.42 26.42 17.60
N ARG A 2 6.23 25.09 17.53
CA ARG A 2 7.35 24.14 17.56
C ARG A 2 7.96 24.11 16.15
N ASP A 3 9.19 24.58 16.03
CA ASP A 3 10.06 24.27 14.89
C ASP A 3 10.15 22.75 14.79
N PHE A 4 9.70 22.23 13.65
CA PHE A 4 9.88 20.83 13.31
C PHE A 4 11.35 20.67 12.89
N ASP A 5 12.12 19.86 13.62
CA ASP A 5 13.46 19.36 13.29
C ASP A 5 13.85 19.59 11.83
N GLU A 6 14.52 20.70 11.54
CA GLU A 6 15.18 20.88 10.25
C GLU A 6 16.42 19.97 10.26
N PRO A 7 16.55 19.06 9.28
CA PRO A 7 17.72 18.19 9.21
C PRO A 7 18.98 19.05 9.05
N ASP A 8 20.03 18.75 9.82
CA ASP A 8 21.33 19.40 9.72
C ASP A 8 21.83 19.32 8.27
N GLU A 9 22.00 20.48 7.62
CA GLU A 9 22.43 20.58 6.23
C GLU A 9 23.79 19.90 6.00
N GLY A 10 24.62 19.76 7.04
CA GLY A 10 25.89 19.04 7.00
C GLY A 10 25.79 17.51 6.85
N GLU A 11 24.61 16.92 7.13
CA GLU A 11 24.38 15.47 7.02
C GLU A 11 23.63 15.07 5.74
N LEU A 12 23.20 16.04 4.92
CA LEU A 12 22.50 15.76 3.67
C LEU A 12 23.47 15.19 2.63
N SER A 13 23.19 13.95 2.18
CA SER A 13 23.96 13.30 1.12
C SER A 13 23.07 12.90 -0.05
N VAL A 14 23.60 13.10 -1.26
CA VAL A 14 22.94 12.65 -2.50
C VAL A 14 23.51 11.31 -2.91
N THR A 15 22.66 10.31 -3.03
CA THR A 15 23.03 8.99 -3.55
C THR A 15 22.67 8.87 -5.03
N ALA A 16 23.31 7.94 -5.74
CA ALA A 16 22.89 7.59 -7.09
C ALA A 16 21.40 7.14 -7.10
N PRO A 17 20.62 7.51 -8.14
CA PRO A 17 19.23 7.10 -8.26
C PRO A 17 19.09 5.58 -8.20
N LYS A 18 18.01 5.10 -7.58
CA LYS A 18 17.65 3.68 -7.65
C LYS A 18 17.26 3.33 -9.10
N THR A 19 17.64 2.13 -9.55
CA THR A 19 17.30 1.62 -10.88
C THR A 19 15.91 0.97 -10.94
N TRP A 20 15.16 1.00 -9.84
CA TRP A 20 13.85 0.41 -9.69
C TRP A 20 12.93 1.39 -8.98
N ALA A 21 11.66 1.44 -9.42
CA ALA A 21 10.64 2.33 -8.85
C ALA A 21 9.70 1.60 -7.86
N THR A 22 9.69 0.27 -7.86
CA THR A 22 8.88 -0.58 -6.96
C THR A 22 9.65 -1.84 -6.55
N GLY A 23 9.34 -2.40 -5.38
CA GLY A 23 10.05 -3.57 -4.87
C GLY A 23 9.67 -3.97 -3.45
N ALA A 24 10.50 -4.82 -2.85
CA ALA A 24 10.25 -5.41 -1.53
C ALA A 24 9.90 -4.39 -0.43
N PRO A 25 10.53 -3.20 -0.34
CA PRO A 25 10.14 -2.20 0.65
C PRO A 25 8.67 -1.78 0.54
N ALA A 26 8.15 -1.54 -0.67
CA ALA A 26 6.75 -1.16 -0.87
C ALA A 26 5.80 -2.26 -0.37
N VAL A 27 6.11 -3.53 -0.65
CA VAL A 27 5.34 -4.68 -0.18
C VAL A 27 5.36 -4.78 1.36
N VAL A 28 6.54 -4.64 1.97
CA VAL A 28 6.70 -4.69 3.43
C VAL A 28 5.95 -3.54 4.10
N HIS A 29 6.03 -2.32 3.57
CA HIS A 29 5.32 -1.17 4.11
C HIS A 29 3.80 -1.34 4.02
N ALA A 30 3.27 -1.78 2.87
CA ALA A 30 1.85 -2.06 2.70
C ALA A 30 1.35 -3.13 3.69
N LEU A 31 2.07 -4.24 3.83
CA LEU A 31 1.69 -5.32 4.74
C LEU A 31 1.73 -4.90 6.21
N ARG A 32 2.80 -4.22 6.65
CA ARG A 32 2.90 -3.70 8.02
C ARG A 32 1.76 -2.75 8.34
N TYR A 33 1.43 -1.87 7.40
CA TYR A 33 0.31 -0.95 7.56
C TYR A 33 -1.02 -1.69 7.69
N ALA A 34 -1.31 -2.61 6.76
CA ALA A 34 -2.57 -3.35 6.72
C ALA A 34 -2.79 -4.19 7.99
N LEU A 35 -1.75 -4.89 8.44
CA LEU A 35 -1.77 -5.66 9.70
C LEU A 35 -1.96 -4.78 10.94
N GLY A 36 -1.60 -3.49 10.87
CA GLY A 36 -1.89 -2.54 11.93
C GLY A 36 -3.36 -2.14 12.01
N GLN A 37 -4.11 -2.19 10.90
CA GLN A 37 -5.50 -1.72 10.82
C GLN A 37 -6.53 -2.78 11.25
N THR A 38 -6.23 -4.05 11.07
CA THR A 38 -7.19 -5.14 11.30
C THR A 38 -6.49 -6.49 11.55
N SER A 39 -7.26 -7.56 11.76
CA SER A 39 -6.69 -8.89 12.02
C SER A 39 -5.97 -9.47 10.79
N PRO A 40 -4.99 -10.39 10.96
CA PRO A 40 -4.29 -11.02 9.83
C PRO A 40 -5.22 -11.71 8.83
N LYS A 41 -6.28 -12.35 9.33
CA LYS A 41 -7.30 -13.00 8.48
C LYS A 41 -8.03 -11.97 7.61
N ARG A 42 -8.48 -10.86 8.19
CA ARG A 42 -9.16 -9.80 7.44
C ARG A 42 -8.21 -9.13 6.47
N THR A 43 -6.98 -8.85 6.88
CA THR A 43 -5.92 -8.32 6.01
C THR A 43 -5.72 -9.21 4.78
N ALA A 44 -5.57 -10.52 4.97
CA ALA A 44 -5.40 -11.46 3.87
C ALA A 44 -6.62 -11.49 2.94
N LEU A 45 -7.84 -11.54 3.50
CA LEU A 45 -9.06 -11.52 2.70
C LEU A 45 -9.18 -10.22 1.90
N THR A 46 -8.93 -9.07 2.52
CA THR A 46 -9.00 -7.76 1.88
C THR A 46 -7.97 -7.64 0.75
N LEU A 47 -6.68 -7.89 1.05
CA LEU A 47 -5.60 -7.73 0.07
C LEU A 47 -5.60 -8.77 -1.05
N LEU A 48 -6.24 -9.93 -0.86
CA LEU A 48 -6.37 -10.95 -1.91
C LEU A 48 -7.62 -10.78 -2.77
N ASN A 49 -8.57 -9.94 -2.38
CA ASN A 49 -9.81 -9.71 -3.13
C ASN A 49 -9.89 -8.32 -3.78
N ILE A 50 -9.01 -7.39 -3.41
CA ILE A 50 -8.92 -6.11 -4.11
C ILE A 50 -8.52 -6.32 -5.58
N ASN A 51 -9.23 -5.65 -6.49
CA ASN A 51 -9.07 -5.65 -7.94
C ASN A 51 -9.13 -7.05 -8.57
N GLN A 52 -9.79 -8.01 -7.94
CA GLN A 52 -9.99 -9.36 -8.47
C GLN A 52 -11.37 -9.51 -9.12
N ALA A 53 -11.49 -10.41 -10.11
CA ALA A 53 -12.71 -10.56 -10.91
C ALA A 53 -13.98 -10.96 -10.11
N LYS A 54 -13.80 -11.56 -8.93
CA LYS A 54 -14.89 -11.89 -7.98
C LYS A 54 -14.74 -11.15 -6.65
N GLY A 55 -13.97 -10.07 -6.67
CA GLY A 55 -13.60 -9.27 -5.53
C GLY A 55 -14.27 -7.90 -5.55
N PHE A 56 -13.52 -6.87 -5.19
CA PHE A 56 -13.98 -5.48 -5.17
C PHE A 56 -12.89 -4.56 -5.71
N ASP A 57 -13.28 -3.39 -6.21
CA ASP A 57 -12.36 -2.46 -6.85
C ASP A 57 -11.80 -1.45 -5.86
N CYS A 58 -10.54 -1.09 -6.04
CA CYS A 58 -9.89 0.03 -5.37
C CYS A 58 -10.42 1.34 -5.97
N PRO A 59 -11.07 2.23 -5.20
CA PRO A 59 -11.70 3.43 -5.74
C PRO A 59 -10.70 4.43 -6.33
N GLY A 60 -9.43 4.35 -5.91
CA GLY A 60 -8.34 5.22 -6.38
C GLY A 60 -7.34 4.54 -7.30
N CYS A 61 -7.72 3.46 -7.99
CA CYS A 61 -6.75 2.72 -8.79
C CYS A 61 -6.21 3.55 -9.96
N ALA A 62 -4.88 3.61 -10.09
CA ALA A 62 -4.21 4.42 -11.10
C ALA A 62 -4.18 3.78 -12.51
N TRP A 63 -4.48 2.48 -12.62
CA TRP A 63 -4.32 1.70 -13.85
C TRP A 63 -5.55 0.82 -14.12
N PRO A 64 -5.89 0.57 -15.39
CA PRO A 64 -7.00 -0.31 -15.75
C PRO A 64 -6.70 -1.76 -15.39
N GLU A 65 -7.72 -2.46 -14.89
CA GLU A 65 -7.59 -3.86 -14.51
C GLU A 65 -7.57 -4.78 -15.75
N PRO A 66 -6.71 -5.82 -15.77
CA PRO A 66 -6.75 -6.81 -16.84
C PRO A 66 -8.11 -7.52 -16.92
N ALA A 67 -8.41 -8.03 -18.11
CA ALA A 67 -9.60 -8.85 -18.33
C ALA A 67 -9.66 -10.03 -17.33
N PRO A 68 -10.86 -10.47 -16.92
CA PRO A 68 -11.02 -11.64 -16.06
C PRO A 68 -10.23 -12.85 -16.60
N GLY A 69 -9.50 -13.54 -15.72
CA GLY A 69 -8.59 -14.64 -16.08
C GLY A 69 -7.16 -14.21 -16.40
N LYS A 70 -6.88 -12.91 -16.56
CA LYS A 70 -5.53 -12.35 -16.73
C LYS A 70 -5.05 -11.50 -15.55
N ARG A 71 -5.84 -11.42 -14.49
CA ARG A 71 -5.51 -10.63 -13.29
C ARG A 71 -4.49 -11.36 -12.44
N HIS A 72 -3.42 -10.66 -12.06
CA HIS A 72 -2.50 -11.13 -11.05
C HIS A 72 -3.15 -11.08 -9.65
N ARG A 73 -2.57 -11.78 -8.67
CA ARG A 73 -3.11 -11.77 -7.30
C ARG A 73 -2.90 -10.42 -6.59
N ASN A 74 -2.04 -9.57 -7.15
CA ASN A 74 -1.61 -8.29 -6.63
C ASN A 74 -1.81 -7.18 -7.67
N GLU A 75 -3.06 -6.97 -8.09
CA GLU A 75 -3.44 -5.90 -9.03
C GLU A 75 -3.61 -4.55 -8.31
N TYR A 76 -2.67 -4.14 -7.46
CA TYR A 76 -2.77 -2.91 -6.69
C TYR A 76 -1.39 -2.37 -6.29
N CYS A 77 -1.31 -1.05 -6.08
CA CYS A 77 -0.12 -0.40 -5.55
C CYS A 77 -0.14 -0.33 -4.02
N GLU A 78 0.99 0.07 -3.43
CA GLU A 78 1.11 0.28 -1.97
C GLU A 78 0.03 1.22 -1.43
N ASN A 79 -0.17 2.37 -2.09
CA ASN A 79 -1.16 3.35 -1.64
C ASN A 79 -2.58 2.81 -1.72
N GLY A 80 -2.91 2.03 -2.76
CA GLY A 80 -4.20 1.33 -2.86
C GLY A 80 -4.42 0.33 -1.72
N ALA A 81 -3.37 -0.43 -1.37
CA ALA A 81 -3.42 -1.35 -0.22
C ALA A 81 -3.65 -0.62 1.11
N LYS A 82 -2.98 0.53 1.34
CA LYS A 82 -3.16 1.34 2.54
C LYS A 82 -4.56 1.93 2.63
N HIS A 83 -5.06 2.51 1.55
CA HIS A 83 -6.38 3.13 1.50
C HIS A 83 -7.49 2.14 1.86
N ILE A 84 -7.50 0.98 1.19
CA ILE A 84 -8.47 -0.09 1.51
C ILE A 84 -8.27 -0.64 2.93
N SER A 85 -7.04 -0.65 3.45
CA SER A 85 -6.81 -1.05 4.84
C SER A 85 -7.41 -0.08 5.86
N ASP A 86 -7.44 1.22 5.54
CA ASP A 86 -8.12 2.23 6.38
C ASP A 86 -9.64 2.03 6.35
N GLU A 87 -10.22 1.74 5.19
CA GLU A 87 -11.64 1.39 5.09
C GLU A 87 -11.98 0.09 5.85
N ALA A 88 -11.08 -0.89 5.81
CA ALA A 88 -11.26 -2.19 6.47
C ALA A 88 -10.92 -2.17 7.98
N THR A 89 -10.58 -1.02 8.56
CA THR A 89 -10.10 -0.90 9.93
C THR A 89 -11.10 -1.41 10.97
N SER A 90 -10.60 -2.10 11.99
CA SER A 90 -11.41 -2.57 13.12
C SER A 90 -11.44 -1.58 14.28
N ARG A 91 -10.70 -0.47 14.21
CA ARG A 91 -10.69 0.56 15.24
C ARG A 91 -12.03 1.31 15.27
N ARG A 92 -12.46 1.74 16.45
CA ARG A 92 -13.72 2.48 16.69
C ARG A 92 -13.43 3.66 17.61
N VAL A 93 -14.28 4.69 17.53
CA VAL A 93 -14.27 5.88 18.41
C VAL A 93 -15.26 5.66 19.54
#